data_AF-A0A3N5GED5-F1
#
_entry.id   AF-A0A3N5GED5-F1
#
_cell.length_a   1.000
_cell.length_b   1.000
_cell.length_c   1.000
_cell.angle_alpha   90.00
_cell.angle_beta   90.00
_cell.angle_gamma   90.00
#
_symmetry.space_group_name_H-M   'P 1'
#
loop_
_entity.id
_entity.type
_entity.pdbx_description
1 polymer ?
#
loop_
_entity_poly.entity_id
_entity_poly.type
_entity_poly.pdbx_seq_one_letter_code
_entity_poly.pdbx_strand_id
1 'polypeptide(L)'
;AALGAFAEASALPFAPAYSGAREAIRASRTIDGRPVDLHAFYYARQHESQEMIHASNALVRNDDGRWPIRSRGAQSTPFGTVQAYRVGNGAGESLLVWHWYAVGGTQTASAYRAKAATAWSLATGRGDHSLAVALATPVGDGSAEAVRAAEQRLAKAAASIAPAVDAGSRGRVGPGQRR
;
A
#
# COMPACT_ATOMS: atom_id res chain seq x y z
N ALA A 1 -11.80 -11.81 -7.29
CA ALA A 1 -11.12 -10.54 -6.98
C ALA A 1 -10.27 -10.72 -5.72
N ALA A 2 -9.07 -10.15 -5.68
CA ALA A 2 -8.00 -10.52 -4.75
C ALA A 2 -8.34 -10.42 -3.24
N LEU A 3 -9.14 -9.43 -2.84
CA LEU A 3 -9.70 -9.31 -1.48
C LEU A 3 -11.18 -9.71 -1.38
N GLY A 4 -11.80 -10.19 -2.48
CA GLY A 4 -13.21 -10.51 -2.54
C GLY A 4 -13.61 -11.77 -1.77
N ALA A 5 -12.63 -12.54 -1.28
CA ALA A 5 -12.87 -13.70 -0.43
C ALA A 5 -13.14 -13.32 1.04
N PHE A 6 -12.84 -12.09 1.43
CA PHE A 6 -13.08 -11.58 2.77
C PHE A 6 -14.39 -10.79 2.82
N ALA A 7 -15.07 -10.83 3.97
CA ALA A 7 -16.26 -10.01 4.21
C ALA A 7 -15.91 -8.52 4.20
N GLU A 8 -16.87 -7.67 3.82
CA GLU A 8 -16.69 -6.22 3.90
C GLU A 8 -16.49 -5.77 5.36
N ALA A 9 -15.81 -4.64 5.52
CA ALA A 9 -15.60 -3.99 6.81
C ALA A 9 -15.84 -2.48 6.66
N SER A 10 -16.09 -1.81 7.78
CA SER A 10 -16.06 -0.35 7.82
C SER A 10 -14.64 0.16 7.59
N ALA A 11 -14.51 1.26 6.85
CA ALA A 11 -13.23 1.90 6.62
C ALA A 11 -12.65 2.49 7.91
N LEU A 12 -11.33 2.40 8.04
CA LEU A 12 -10.57 3.06 9.09
C LEU A 12 -10.51 4.56 8.80
N PRO A 13 -10.44 5.41 9.84
CA PRO A 13 -10.29 6.85 9.69
C PRO A 13 -8.83 7.24 9.33
N PHE A 14 -8.18 6.50 8.43
CA PHE A 14 -6.81 6.67 7.96
C PHE A 14 -6.78 6.73 6.43
N ALA A 15 -6.04 7.70 5.86
CA ALA A 15 -5.92 7.83 4.41
C ALA A 15 -4.50 8.27 4.02
N PRO A 16 -3.77 7.47 3.24
CA PRO A 16 -2.50 7.87 2.65
C PRO A 16 -2.67 9.08 1.72
N ALA A 17 -1.69 9.99 1.73
CA ALA A 17 -1.69 11.17 0.89
C ALA A 17 -0.96 10.89 -0.41
N TYR A 18 -1.65 10.30 -1.38
CA TYR A 18 -1.16 10.10 -2.75
C TYR A 18 -2.03 10.88 -3.72
N SER A 19 -1.38 11.67 -4.57
CA SER A 19 -1.98 12.55 -5.57
C SER A 19 -1.43 12.22 -6.96
N GLY A 20 -2.11 12.66 -8.02
CA GLY A 20 -1.67 12.42 -9.41
C GLY A 20 -1.82 10.98 -9.90
N ALA A 21 -2.39 10.08 -9.08
CA ALA A 21 -2.72 8.73 -9.50
C ALA A 21 -3.85 8.77 -10.54
N ARG A 22 -3.76 7.89 -11.54
CA ARG A 22 -4.79 7.74 -12.57
C ARG A 22 -6.02 7.04 -12.06
N GLU A 23 -5.78 6.05 -11.21
CA GLU A 23 -6.82 5.27 -10.56
C GLU A 23 -6.42 5.06 -9.11
N ALA A 24 -7.41 5.08 -8.23
CA ALA A 24 -7.22 4.76 -6.82
C ALA A 24 -8.27 3.74 -6.40
N ILE A 25 -7.82 2.65 -5.81
CA ILE A 25 -8.68 1.63 -5.22
C ILE A 25 -8.62 1.78 -3.71
N ARG A 26 -9.80 1.78 -3.08
CA ARG A 26 -9.95 1.72 -1.63
C ARG A 26 -10.92 0.59 -1.30
N ALA A 27 -10.51 -0.30 -0.40
CA ALA A 27 -11.34 -1.42 0.02
C ALA A 27 -11.05 -1.79 1.46
N SER A 28 -12.10 -2.05 2.23
CA SER A 28 -12.01 -2.47 3.63
C SER A 28 -12.56 -3.88 3.76
N ARG A 29 -11.80 -4.77 4.41
CA ARG A 29 -12.17 -6.18 4.57
C ARG A 29 -11.92 -6.68 5.98
N THR A 30 -12.75 -7.62 6.42
CA THR A 30 -12.59 -8.28 7.70
C THR A 30 -11.63 -9.47 7.55
N ILE A 31 -10.48 -9.41 8.21
CA ILE A 31 -9.48 -10.48 8.27
C ILE A 31 -9.17 -10.77 9.74
N ASP A 32 -9.33 -12.03 10.15
CA ASP A 32 -9.23 -12.46 11.55
C ASP A 32 -10.09 -11.60 12.51
N GLY A 33 -11.32 -11.29 12.07
CA GLY A 33 -12.30 -10.52 12.87
C GLY A 33 -11.99 -9.03 13.03
N ARG A 34 -10.95 -8.50 12.35
CA ARG A 34 -10.57 -7.08 12.40
C ARG A 34 -10.56 -6.46 10.99
N PRO A 35 -10.83 -5.15 10.86
CA PRO A 35 -10.75 -4.47 9.57
C PRO A 35 -9.30 -4.37 9.06
N VAL A 36 -9.11 -4.60 7.77
CA VAL A 36 -7.91 -4.30 7.01
C VAL A 36 -8.30 -3.41 5.84
N ASP A 37 -7.72 -2.22 5.80
CA ASP A 37 -7.93 -1.24 4.74
C ASP A 37 -6.81 -1.33 3.71
N LEU A 38 -7.21 -1.48 2.44
CA LEU A 38 -6.35 -1.39 1.27
C LEU A 38 -6.52 -0.03 0.62
N HIS A 39 -5.40 0.62 0.36
CA HIS A 39 -5.28 1.73 -0.58
C HIS A 39 -4.25 1.36 -1.65
N ALA A 40 -4.64 1.43 -2.92
CA ALA A 40 -3.73 1.25 -4.04
C ALA A 40 -3.89 2.41 -5.02
N PHE A 41 -2.79 3.05 -5.37
CA PHE A 41 -2.75 4.21 -6.25
C PHE A 41 -1.95 3.87 -7.49
N TYR A 42 -2.60 3.84 -8.65
CA TYR A 42 -2.02 3.44 -9.91
C TYR A 42 -1.52 4.63 -10.72
N TYR A 43 -0.29 4.52 -11.20
CA TYR A 43 0.43 5.53 -11.97
C TYR A 43 0.91 4.94 -13.29
N ALA A 44 0.76 5.70 -14.38
CA ALA A 44 1.29 5.38 -15.71
C ALA A 44 1.34 6.67 -16.55
N ARG A 45 2.19 6.71 -17.58
CA ARG A 45 2.55 7.89 -18.37
C ARG A 45 2.80 9.11 -17.46
N GLN A 46 3.65 8.91 -16.46
CA GLN A 46 4.00 9.87 -15.43
C GLN A 46 4.77 11.05 -16.04
N HIS A 47 4.43 12.25 -15.59
CA HIS A 47 5.16 13.50 -15.81
C HIS A 47 5.17 14.27 -14.49
N GLU A 48 5.86 15.41 -14.41
CA GLU A 48 6.21 16.09 -13.15
C GLU A 48 5.07 16.25 -12.12
N SER A 49 3.80 16.42 -12.54
CA SER A 49 2.64 16.55 -11.63
C SER A 49 1.86 15.25 -11.38
N GLN A 50 2.28 14.13 -11.98
CA GLN A 50 1.67 12.80 -11.91
C GLN A 50 2.70 11.71 -11.54
N GLU A 51 3.80 12.07 -10.87
CA GLU A 51 4.79 11.10 -10.41
C GLU A 51 4.35 10.40 -9.12
N MET A 52 4.52 9.08 -9.07
CA MET A 52 4.30 8.26 -7.88
C MET A 52 5.23 8.68 -6.74
N ILE A 53 6.50 8.94 -7.05
CA ILE A 53 7.56 9.24 -6.09
C ILE A 53 7.85 10.74 -6.14
N HIS A 54 6.96 11.48 -5.51
CA HIS A 54 6.99 12.93 -5.42
C HIS A 54 7.00 13.36 -3.95
N ALA A 55 7.56 14.54 -3.64
CA ALA A 55 7.66 15.04 -2.26
C ALA A 55 6.29 15.24 -1.58
N SER A 56 5.23 15.45 -2.37
CA SER A 56 3.85 15.55 -1.86
C SER A 56 3.18 14.20 -1.59
N ASN A 57 3.73 13.09 -2.09
CA ASN A 57 3.16 11.76 -1.91
C ASN A 57 3.79 11.10 -0.69
N ALA A 58 2.98 10.77 0.31
CA ALA A 58 3.43 10.16 1.54
C ALA A 58 2.36 9.24 2.13
N LEU A 59 2.82 8.14 2.72
CA LEU A 59 1.95 7.26 3.51
C LEU A 59 1.29 8.00 4.68
N VAL A 60 2.09 8.81 5.38
CA VAL A 60 1.66 9.73 6.42
C VAL A 60 2.40 11.01 6.13
N ARG A 61 1.68 12.13 5.98
CA ARG A 61 2.35 13.41 5.81
C ARG A 61 2.96 13.83 7.15
N ASN A 62 4.15 14.42 7.12
CA ASN A 62 4.82 14.88 8.34
C ASN A 62 4.01 15.97 9.08
N ASP A 63 3.11 16.67 8.38
CA ASP A 63 2.18 17.68 8.91
C ASP A 63 0.78 17.12 9.25
N ASP A 64 0.49 15.84 9.01
CA ASP A 64 -0.79 15.23 9.40
C ASP A 64 -0.74 14.81 10.88
N GLY A 65 -1.07 15.76 11.75
CA GLY A 65 -1.14 15.57 13.20
C GLY A 65 -2.21 14.58 13.67
N ARG A 66 -3.09 14.05 12.79
CA ARG A 66 -4.11 13.07 13.19
C ARG A 66 -3.52 11.69 13.41
N TRP A 67 -2.51 11.30 12.62
CA TRP A 67 -1.89 9.97 12.67
C TRP A 67 -0.37 10.05 12.76
N PRO A 68 0.19 10.66 13.82
CA PRO A 68 1.64 10.77 13.96
C PRO A 68 2.29 9.39 14.00
N ILE A 69 3.43 9.27 13.32
CA ILE A 69 4.23 8.05 13.31
C ILE A 69 4.88 7.87 14.68
N ARG A 70 4.60 6.73 15.31
CA ARG A 70 5.14 6.31 16.61
C ARG A 70 6.37 5.43 16.44
N SER A 71 6.40 4.59 15.41
CA SER A 71 7.60 3.83 15.06
C SER A 71 7.63 3.49 13.57
N ARG A 72 8.85 3.20 13.07
CA ARG A 72 9.12 2.77 11.70
C ARG A 72 9.94 1.48 11.73
N GLY A 73 9.69 0.60 10.77
CA GLY A 73 10.43 -0.62 10.54
C GLY A 73 10.23 -1.10 9.12
N ALA A 74 10.72 -2.30 8.83
CA ALA A 74 10.50 -2.97 7.55
C ALA A 74 10.11 -4.43 7.83
N GLN A 75 9.29 -4.99 6.95
CA GLN A 75 8.88 -6.39 7.02
C GLN A 75 9.22 -7.10 5.72
N SER A 76 9.79 -8.30 5.83
CA SER A 76 10.06 -9.15 4.67
C SER A 76 8.79 -9.92 4.31
N THR A 77 8.47 -9.97 3.02
CA THR A 77 7.32 -10.68 2.48
C THR A 77 7.80 -11.57 1.32
N PRO A 78 7.04 -12.60 0.92
CA PRO A 78 7.43 -13.48 -0.19
C PRO A 78 7.64 -12.74 -1.53
N PHE A 79 7.06 -11.55 -1.70
CA PHE A 79 7.13 -10.76 -2.93
C PHE A 79 8.10 -9.57 -2.85
N GLY A 80 8.71 -9.30 -1.70
CA GLY A 80 9.61 -8.17 -1.50
C GLY A 80 9.61 -7.63 -0.07
N THR A 81 10.12 -6.41 0.11
CA THR A 81 10.12 -5.73 1.42
C THR A 81 9.07 -4.64 1.44
N VAL A 82 8.34 -4.55 2.55
CA VAL A 82 7.40 -3.46 2.83
C VAL A 82 7.92 -2.60 3.97
N GLN A 83 7.67 -1.30 3.94
CA GLN A 83 7.84 -0.45 5.11
C GLN A 83 6.68 -0.66 6.06
N ALA A 84 6.97 -0.77 7.36
CA ALA A 84 5.99 -0.89 8.42
C ALA A 84 6.01 0.35 9.32
N TYR A 85 4.85 0.90 9.60
CA TYR A 85 4.67 2.07 10.44
C TYR A 85 3.66 1.75 11.54
N ARG A 86 3.99 2.11 12.77
CA ARG A 86 2.95 2.27 13.81
C ARG A 86 2.56 3.73 13.85
N VAL A 87 1.29 4.01 13.61
CA VAL A 87 0.71 5.34 13.76
C VAL A 87 -0.27 5.31 14.92
N GLY A 88 -0.46 6.43 15.60
CA GLY A 88 -1.44 6.49 16.68
C GLY A 88 -1.92 7.89 16.99
N ASN A 89 -3.23 8.06 17.08
CA ASN A 89 -3.88 9.36 17.25
C ASN A 89 -4.00 9.77 18.72
N GLY A 90 -4.54 10.97 18.96
CA GLY A 90 -4.75 11.50 20.32
C GLY A 90 -5.85 10.80 21.12
N ALA A 91 -6.69 9.99 20.48
CA ALA A 91 -7.77 9.23 21.12
C ALA A 91 -7.32 7.84 21.62
N GLY A 92 -6.03 7.51 21.49
CA GLY A 92 -5.46 6.22 21.91
C GLY A 92 -5.59 5.12 20.85
N GLU A 93 -6.10 5.42 19.65
CA GLU A 93 -6.17 4.45 18.57
C GLU A 93 -4.77 4.24 17.95
N SER A 94 -4.44 2.99 17.65
CA SER A 94 -3.16 2.63 17.02
C SER A 94 -3.37 1.72 15.82
N LEU A 95 -2.73 2.07 14.71
CA LEU A 95 -2.74 1.28 13.48
C LEU A 95 -1.33 0.82 13.13
N LEU A 96 -1.24 -0.40 12.60
CA LEU A 96 -0.09 -0.88 11.86
C LEU A 96 -0.39 -0.63 10.38
N VAL A 97 0.54 0.06 9.71
CA VAL A 97 0.41 0.39 8.31
C VAL A 97 1.62 -0.15 7.56
N TRP A 98 1.37 -1.00 6.56
CA TRP A 98 2.39 -1.45 5.61
C TRP A 98 2.30 -0.65 4.32
N HIS A 99 3.44 -0.31 3.74
CA HIS A 99 3.54 0.43 2.49
C HIS A 99 4.68 -0.05 1.60
N TRP A 100 4.44 -0.14 0.30
CA TRP A 100 5.45 -0.43 -0.70
C TRP A 100 5.06 0.10 -2.08
N TYR A 101 6.05 0.13 -2.96
CA TYR A 101 5.91 0.40 -4.38
C TYR A 101 5.94 -0.91 -5.16
N ALA A 102 5.12 -1.03 -6.20
CA ALA A 102 5.22 -2.09 -7.19
C ALA A 102 5.40 -1.49 -8.59
N VAL A 103 6.50 -1.84 -9.28
CA VAL A 103 6.86 -1.28 -10.60
C VAL A 103 7.46 -2.36 -11.48
N GLY A 104 6.88 -2.62 -12.65
CA GLY A 104 7.44 -3.57 -13.62
C GLY A 104 7.68 -4.97 -13.06
N GLY A 105 6.90 -5.40 -12.05
CA GLY A 105 7.10 -6.65 -11.33
C GLY A 105 8.07 -6.63 -10.15
N THR A 106 8.68 -5.49 -9.85
CA THR A 106 9.51 -5.29 -8.66
C THR A 106 8.65 -4.73 -7.54
N GLN A 107 8.64 -5.34 -6.37
CA GLN A 107 7.98 -4.80 -5.18
C GLN A 107 9.03 -4.38 -4.14
N THR A 108 8.96 -3.13 -3.67
CA THR A 108 9.99 -2.56 -2.81
C THR A 108 9.49 -1.44 -1.90
N ALA A 109 10.05 -1.42 -0.69
CA ALA A 109 9.95 -0.34 0.28
C ALA A 109 10.76 0.92 -0.10
N SER A 110 11.71 0.81 -1.03
CA SER A 110 12.65 1.88 -1.36
C SER A 110 12.20 2.71 -2.54
N ALA A 111 12.03 4.02 -2.33
CA ALA A 111 11.75 4.98 -3.39
C ALA A 111 12.84 4.96 -4.48
N TYR A 112 14.12 4.85 -4.10
CA TYR A 112 15.22 4.78 -5.06
C TYR A 112 15.15 3.53 -5.95
N ARG A 113 14.86 2.36 -5.35
CA ARG A 113 14.68 1.11 -6.12
C ARG A 113 13.46 1.19 -7.03
N ALA A 114 12.38 1.81 -6.57
CA ALA A 114 11.19 2.01 -7.39
C ALA A 114 11.44 2.97 -8.57
N LYS A 115 12.21 4.07 -8.39
CA LYS A 115 12.65 4.93 -9.50
C LYS A 115 13.53 4.17 -10.50
N ALA A 116 14.50 3.39 -10.02
CA ALA A 116 15.35 2.57 -10.90
C ALA A 116 14.53 1.53 -11.70
N ALA A 117 13.58 0.85 -11.04
CA ALA A 117 12.68 -0.08 -11.70
C ALA A 117 11.79 0.61 -12.74
N THR A 118 11.33 1.84 -12.48
CA THR A 118 10.56 2.66 -13.44
C THR A 118 11.39 2.98 -14.67
N ALA A 119 12.62 3.47 -14.49
CA ALA A 119 13.53 3.78 -15.59
C ALA A 119 13.86 2.54 -16.43
N TRP A 120 14.09 1.39 -15.79
CA TRP A 120 14.32 0.12 -16.48
C TRP A 120 13.10 -0.35 -17.29
N SER A 121 11.90 -0.21 -16.72
CA SER A 121 10.66 -0.57 -17.39
C SER A 121 10.42 0.29 -18.63
N LEU A 122 10.69 1.59 -18.56
CA LEU A 122 10.65 2.51 -19.70
C LEU A 122 11.70 2.14 -20.76
N ALA A 123 12.95 1.91 -20.35
CA ALA A 123 14.04 1.56 -21.27
C ALA A 123 13.80 0.24 -22.01
N THR A 124 13.04 -0.68 -21.42
CA THR A 124 12.67 -1.97 -22.03
C THR A 124 11.33 -1.95 -22.77
N GLY A 125 10.73 -0.76 -22.98
CA GLY A 125 9.48 -0.59 -23.73
C GLY A 125 8.24 -1.11 -23.01
N ARG A 126 8.32 -1.38 -21.70
CA ARG A 126 7.21 -1.91 -20.89
C ARG A 126 6.32 -0.83 -20.27
N GLY A 127 6.64 0.44 -20.52
CA GLY A 127 5.98 1.58 -19.88
C GLY A 127 6.38 1.75 -18.42
N ASP A 128 5.68 2.63 -17.71
CA ASP A 128 5.96 3.07 -16.33
C ASP A 128 4.81 2.73 -15.36
N HIS A 129 4.10 1.63 -15.67
CA HIS A 129 3.04 1.09 -14.83
C HIS A 129 3.55 0.85 -13.41
N SER A 130 2.92 1.52 -12.46
CA SER A 130 3.36 1.49 -11.08
C SER A 130 2.21 1.68 -10.11
N LEU A 131 2.39 1.12 -8.91
CA LEU A 131 1.43 1.20 -7.81
C LEU A 131 2.15 1.64 -6.55
N ALA A 132 1.58 2.60 -5.83
CA ALA A 132 1.84 2.77 -4.41
C ALA A 132 0.74 2.04 -3.64
N VAL A 133 1.11 1.12 -2.77
CA VAL A 133 0.16 0.27 -2.03
C VAL A 133 0.35 0.49 -0.54
N ALA A 134 -0.77 0.66 0.17
CA ALA A 134 -0.81 0.72 1.61
C ALA A 134 -1.87 -0.24 2.17
N LEU A 135 -1.53 -0.94 3.24
CA LEU A 135 -2.44 -1.74 4.04
C LEU A 135 -2.44 -1.22 5.47
N ALA A 136 -3.61 -1.02 6.08
CA ALA A 136 -3.72 -0.56 7.45
C ALA A 136 -4.63 -1.48 8.28
N THR A 137 -4.28 -1.70 9.54
CA THR A 137 -5.13 -2.48 10.46
C THR A 137 -4.94 -2.07 11.93
N PRO A 138 -5.97 -2.15 12.79
CA PRO A 138 -5.82 -1.83 14.21
C PRO A 138 -4.85 -2.77 14.94
N VAL A 139 -4.08 -2.21 15.87
CA VAL A 139 -3.13 -2.95 16.73
C VAL A 139 -3.73 -3.29 18.10
N GLY A 140 -4.90 -2.77 18.45
CA GLY A 140 -5.53 -3.03 19.75
C GLY A 140 -4.75 -2.36 20.89
N ASP A 141 -4.45 -3.11 21.96
CA ASP A 141 -3.79 -2.63 23.17
C ASP A 141 -2.29 -2.34 23.01
N GLY A 142 -1.72 -2.61 21.84
CA GLY A 142 -0.32 -2.34 21.54
C GLY A 142 0.67 -3.37 22.08
N SER A 143 0.22 -4.41 22.77
CA SER A 143 1.03 -5.54 23.26
C SER A 143 1.82 -6.21 22.14
N ALA A 144 2.90 -6.92 22.48
CA ALA A 144 3.70 -7.63 21.49
C ALA A 144 2.86 -8.70 20.76
N GLU A 145 1.92 -9.33 21.44
CA GLU A 145 0.92 -10.27 20.92
C GLU A 145 0.01 -9.59 19.90
N ALA A 146 -0.57 -8.43 20.24
CA ALA A 146 -1.49 -7.74 19.36
C ALA A 146 -0.80 -7.14 18.12
N VAL A 147 0.47 -6.74 18.24
CA VAL A 147 1.33 -6.37 17.10
C VAL A 147 1.56 -7.56 16.18
N ARG A 148 1.97 -8.70 16.72
CA ARG A 148 2.19 -9.93 15.92
C ARG A 148 0.90 -10.34 15.21
N ALA A 149 -0.25 -10.25 15.87
CA ALA A 149 -1.56 -10.51 15.25
C ALA A 149 -1.90 -9.49 14.14
N ALA A 150 -1.49 -8.23 14.28
CA ALA A 150 -1.62 -7.22 13.21
C ALA A 150 -0.73 -7.53 12.01
N GLU A 151 0.53 -7.90 12.24
CA GLU A 151 1.46 -8.29 11.18
C GLU A 151 0.97 -9.51 10.41
N GLN A 152 0.45 -10.52 11.10
CA GLN A 152 -0.14 -11.72 10.46
C GLN A 152 -1.36 -11.37 9.60
N ARG A 153 -2.25 -10.49 10.07
CA ARG A 153 -3.40 -10.01 9.29
C ARG A 153 -2.94 -9.28 8.02
N LEU A 154 -1.97 -8.37 8.15
CA LEU A 154 -1.43 -7.66 6.99
C LEU A 154 -0.71 -8.59 6.02
N ALA A 155 0.00 -9.62 6.51
CA ALA A 155 0.63 -10.64 5.67
C ALA A 155 -0.40 -11.45 4.87
N LYS A 156 -1.51 -11.87 5.49
CA LYS A 156 -2.63 -12.54 4.80
C LYS A 156 -3.24 -11.65 3.72
N ALA A 157 -3.51 -10.39 4.06
CA ALA A 157 -4.04 -9.41 3.11
C ALA A 157 -3.08 -9.18 1.94
N ALA A 158 -1.80 -8.96 2.23
CA ALA A 158 -0.76 -8.74 1.24
C ALA A 158 -0.59 -9.94 0.29
N ALA A 159 -0.56 -11.16 0.83
CA ALA A 159 -0.51 -12.38 0.03
C ALA A 159 -1.72 -12.50 -0.90
N SER A 160 -2.93 -12.15 -0.43
CA SER A 160 -4.14 -12.21 -1.25
C SER A 160 -4.12 -11.24 -2.44
N ILE A 161 -3.52 -10.05 -2.28
CA ILE A 161 -3.45 -9.02 -3.33
C ILE A 161 -2.20 -9.09 -4.21
N ALA A 162 -1.17 -9.82 -3.79
CA ALA A 162 0.11 -9.86 -4.48
C ALA A 162 0.01 -10.19 -5.99
N PRO A 163 -0.81 -11.16 -6.46
CA PRO A 163 -0.96 -11.41 -7.89
C PRO A 163 -1.57 -10.24 -8.66
N ALA A 164 -2.55 -9.55 -8.08
CA ALA A 164 -3.20 -8.40 -8.72
C ALA A 164 -2.27 -7.18 -8.77
N VAL A 165 -1.50 -6.95 -7.70
CA VAL A 165 -0.48 -5.90 -7.63
C VAL A 165 0.65 -6.16 -8.63
N ASP A 166 1.15 -7.39 -8.74
CA ASP A 166 2.17 -7.75 -9.73
C ASP A 166 1.65 -7.51 -11.16
N ALA A 167 0.45 -7.99 -11.48
CA ALA A 167 -0.16 -7.82 -12.79
C ALA A 167 -0.35 -6.32 -13.14
N GLY A 168 -0.91 -5.54 -12.22
CA GLY A 168 -1.10 -4.09 -12.39
C GLY A 168 0.21 -3.33 -12.58
N SER A 169 1.27 -3.70 -11.83
CA SER A 169 2.60 -3.11 -11.99
C SER A 169 3.26 -3.41 -13.33
N ARG A 170 2.78 -4.41 -14.07
CA ARG A 170 3.24 -4.75 -15.42
C ARG A 170 2.31 -4.24 -16.52
N GLY A 171 1.30 -3.43 -16.18
CA GLY A 171 0.27 -2.97 -17.13
C GLY A 171 -0.70 -4.08 -17.58
N ARG A 172 -0.70 -5.24 -16.91
CA ARG A 172 -1.55 -6.38 -17.22
C ARG A 172 -2.81 -6.32 -16.35
N VAL A 173 -3.67 -5.36 -16.62
CA VAL A 173 -5.03 -5.40 -16.06
C VAL A 173 -5.88 -6.22 -17.04
N GLY A 174 -6.56 -7.27 -16.57
CA GLY A 174 -7.36 -8.16 -17.42
C GLY A 174 -8.39 -7.41 -18.27
N PRO A 175 -8.91 -8.00 -19.36
CA PRO A 175 -9.90 -7.36 -20.21
C PRO A 175 -11.18 -7.09 -19.40
N GLY A 176 -11.35 -5.85 -18.94
CA GLY A 176 -12.48 -5.45 -18.13
C GLY A 176 -12.47 -3.94 -17.92
N GLN A 177 -13.45 -3.27 -18.52
CA GLN A 177 -13.70 -1.82 -18.47
C GLN A 177 -12.79 -0.94 -19.35
N ARG A 178 -12.94 -1.10 -20.67
CA ARG A 178 -13.21 0.09 -21.49
C ARG A 178 -14.73 0.25 -21.51
N ARG A 179 -15.24 1.30 -20.90
CA ARG A 179 -16.51 1.92 -21.30
C ARG A 179 -16.19 3.26 -21.90
#